data_AF-A0A0C1H034-F1
#
_entry.id   AF-A0A0C1H034-F1
#
_cell.length_a   1.000
_cell.length_b   1.000
_cell.length_c   1.000
_cell.angle_alpha   90.00
_cell.angle_beta   90.00
_cell.angle_gamma   90.00
#
_symmetry.space_group_name_H-M   'P 1'
#
loop_
_entity.id
_entity.type
_entity.pdbx_description
1 polymer ?
#
loop_
_entity_poly.entity_id
_entity_poly.type
_entity_poly.pdbx_seq_one_letter_code
_entity_poly.pdbx_strand_id
1 'polypeptide(L)'
;MIDMVMVMEKYKDDSGKIVDNVQKELDKSLIQQRKMMVDMVRDDVLQQASIQVKAYTENMDGARRQMVEQIREFNTYLHTVKSENQKIFRITVFSTAITLATLVIGGIALAFFYSGIISQKKLEADMLNKINNADIVRCGDSLCAKTGKAGNNGYRVIQQRFSDK
;
A
#
# COMPACT_ATOMS: atom_id res chain seq x y z
N MET A 1 -61.70 -93.16 -36.79
CA MET A 1 -60.35 -92.87 -36.24
C MET A 1 -59.54 -91.94 -37.15
N ILE A 2 -59.57 -92.12 -38.48
CA ILE A 2 -58.86 -91.24 -39.46
C ILE A 2 -59.31 -89.77 -39.40
N ASP A 3 -60.60 -89.52 -39.21
CA ASP A 3 -61.17 -88.15 -39.20
C ASP A 3 -60.72 -87.31 -38.00
N MET A 4 -60.54 -87.94 -36.84
CA MET A 4 -60.11 -87.26 -35.60
C MET A 4 -58.62 -86.86 -35.65
N VAL A 5 -57.78 -87.65 -36.34
CA VAL A 5 -56.36 -87.35 -36.54
C VAL A 5 -56.20 -86.13 -37.47
N MET A 6 -57.01 -86.06 -38.54
CA MET A 6 -56.99 -84.93 -39.47
C MET A 6 -57.43 -83.61 -38.79
N VAL A 7 -58.46 -83.67 -37.94
CA VAL A 7 -58.90 -82.50 -37.16
C VAL A 7 -57.84 -82.07 -36.16
N MET A 8 -57.15 -83.01 -35.50
CA MET A 8 -56.05 -82.69 -34.58
C MET A 8 -54.85 -82.06 -35.29
N GLU A 9 -54.49 -82.53 -36.49
CA GLU A 9 -53.41 -81.91 -37.28
C GLU A 9 -53.77 -80.49 -37.71
N LYS A 10 -55.00 -80.27 -38.17
CA LYS A 10 -55.47 -78.94 -38.56
C LYS A 10 -55.50 -77.97 -37.37
N TYR A 11 -55.95 -78.44 -36.21
CA TYR A 11 -55.98 -77.64 -34.98
C TYR A 11 -54.56 -77.29 -34.50
N LYS A 12 -53.61 -78.22 -34.67
CA LYS A 12 -52.19 -78.01 -34.34
C LYS A 12 -51.54 -77.00 -35.28
N ASP A 13 -51.83 -77.05 -36.57
CA ASP A 13 -51.33 -76.09 -37.56
C ASP A 13 -51.89 -74.68 -37.33
N ASP A 14 -53.19 -74.54 -37.11
CA ASP A 14 -53.83 -73.25 -36.82
C ASP A 14 -53.32 -72.67 -35.49
N SER A 15 -53.15 -73.50 -34.46
CA SER A 15 -52.55 -73.06 -33.18
C SER A 15 -51.11 -72.58 -33.37
N GLY A 16 -50.32 -73.27 -34.22
CA GLY A 16 -48.96 -72.86 -34.55
C GLY A 16 -48.92 -71.50 -35.23
N LYS A 17 -49.79 -71.26 -36.21
CA LYS A 17 -49.90 -69.97 -36.91
C LYS A 17 -50.32 -68.84 -35.99
N ILE A 18 -51.24 -69.09 -35.06
CA ILE A 18 -51.69 -68.09 -34.08
C ILE A 18 -50.53 -67.73 -33.14
N VAL A 19 -49.80 -68.73 -32.63
CA VAL A 19 -48.66 -68.50 -31.74
C VAL A 19 -47.57 -67.71 -32.45
N ASP A 20 -47.23 -68.05 -33.69
CA ASP A 20 -46.23 -67.33 -34.48
C ASP A 20 -46.63 -65.88 -34.76
N ASN A 21 -47.89 -65.63 -35.13
CA ASN A 21 -48.38 -64.27 -35.36
C ASN A 21 -48.37 -63.45 -34.07
N VAL A 22 -48.82 -64.03 -32.95
CA VAL A 22 -48.80 -63.35 -31.65
C VAL A 22 -47.38 -63.04 -31.24
N GLN A 23 -46.45 -63.98 -31.39
CA GLN A 23 -45.05 -63.78 -31.04
C GLN A 23 -44.40 -62.68 -31.90
N LYS A 24 -44.69 -62.67 -33.21
CA LYS A 24 -44.19 -61.65 -34.13
C LYS A 24 -44.77 -60.26 -33.87
N GLU A 25 -46.07 -60.15 -33.60
CA GLU A 25 -46.71 -58.86 -33.28
C GLU A 25 -46.20 -58.33 -31.93
N LEU A 26 -45.97 -59.22 -30.96
CA LEU A 26 -45.42 -58.89 -29.65
C LEU A 26 -43.97 -58.41 -29.76
N ASP A 27 -43.11 -59.11 -30.50
CA ASP A 27 -41.73 -58.69 -30.74
C ASP A 27 -41.66 -57.34 -31.47
N LYS A 28 -42.52 -57.15 -32.47
CA LYS A 28 -42.62 -55.87 -33.20
C LYS A 28 -43.05 -54.73 -32.27
N SER A 29 -44.06 -54.99 -31.43
CA SER A 29 -44.54 -54.01 -30.45
C SER A 29 -43.47 -53.68 -29.41
N LEU A 30 -42.74 -54.68 -28.89
CA LEU A 30 -41.67 -54.49 -27.90
C LEU A 30 -40.49 -53.70 -28.48
N ILE A 31 -40.10 -53.99 -29.73
CA ILE A 31 -39.04 -53.23 -30.41
C ILE A 31 -39.49 -51.77 -30.62
N GLN A 32 -40.75 -51.56 -31.01
CA GLN A 32 -41.29 -50.23 -31.25
C GLN A 32 -41.44 -49.43 -29.95
N GLN A 33 -41.92 -50.07 -28.87
CA GLN A 33 -42.01 -49.46 -27.54
C GLN A 33 -40.63 -49.13 -26.98
N ARG A 34 -39.65 -50.03 -27.11
CA ARG A 34 -38.26 -49.76 -26.69
C ARG A 34 -37.70 -48.55 -27.42
N LYS A 35 -37.89 -48.46 -28.74
CA LYS A 35 -37.40 -47.33 -29.52
C LYS A 35 -38.04 -46.01 -29.07
N MET A 36 -39.36 -46.00 -28.90
CA MET A 36 -40.10 -44.83 -28.45
C MET A 36 -39.67 -44.38 -27.04
N MET A 37 -39.46 -45.32 -26.12
CA MET A 37 -38.99 -45.03 -24.77
C MET A 37 -37.57 -44.45 -24.76
N VAL A 38 -36.67 -45.00 -25.59
CA VAL A 38 -35.30 -44.48 -25.72
C VAL A 38 -35.30 -43.06 -26.31
N ASP A 39 -36.10 -42.81 -27.35
CA ASP A 39 -36.20 -41.48 -27.95
C ASP A 39 -36.78 -40.46 -26.97
N MET A 40 -37.81 -40.83 -26.19
CA MET A 40 -38.39 -39.97 -25.15
C MET A 40 -37.40 -39.65 -24.04
N VAL A 41 -36.67 -40.65 -23.52
CA VAL A 41 -35.65 -40.43 -22.49
C VAL A 41 -34.52 -39.55 -23.02
N ARG A 42 -34.10 -39.76 -24.27
CA ARG A 42 -33.07 -38.94 -24.89
C ARG A 42 -33.51 -37.48 -25.02
N ASP A 43 -34.75 -37.24 -25.44
CA ASP A 43 -35.29 -35.90 -25.62
C ASP A 43 -35.45 -35.18 -24.28
N ASP A 44 -35.99 -35.85 -23.25
CA ASP A 44 -36.14 -35.28 -21.91
C ASP A 44 -34.78 -34.95 -21.26
N VAL A 45 -33.78 -35.82 -21.42
CA VAL A 45 -32.40 -35.55 -20.96
C VAL A 45 -31.80 -34.35 -21.69
N LEU A 46 -31.93 -34.27 -23.01
CA LEU A 46 -31.40 -33.15 -23.79
C LEU A 46 -32.10 -31.84 -23.44
N GLN A 47 -33.43 -31.88 -23.25
CA GLN A 47 -34.21 -30.71 -22.87
C GLN A 47 -33.83 -30.21 -21.48
N GLN A 48 -33.80 -31.08 -20.47
CA GLN A 48 -33.41 -30.70 -19.10
C GLN A 48 -31.96 -30.21 -19.02
N ALA A 49 -31.03 -30.88 -19.72
CA ALA A 49 -29.65 -30.45 -19.78
C ALA A 49 -29.53 -29.07 -20.45
N SER A 50 -30.26 -28.81 -21.54
CA SER A 50 -30.26 -27.52 -22.22
C SER A 50 -30.76 -26.37 -21.33
N ILE A 51 -31.80 -26.62 -20.53
CA ILE A 51 -32.37 -25.63 -19.60
C ILE A 51 -31.36 -25.32 -18.48
N GLN A 52 -30.75 -26.35 -17.87
CA GLN A 52 -29.77 -26.17 -16.80
C GLN A 52 -28.50 -25.48 -17.31
N VAL A 53 -27.98 -25.88 -18.47
CA VAL A 53 -26.79 -25.25 -19.06
C VAL A 53 -27.07 -23.80 -19.44
N LYS A 54 -28.25 -23.51 -20.01
CA LYS A 54 -28.62 -22.13 -20.35
C LYS A 54 -28.72 -21.25 -19.11
N ALA A 55 -29.40 -21.71 -18.06
CA ALA A 55 -29.50 -20.99 -16.79
C ALA A 55 -28.12 -20.79 -16.12
N TYR A 56 -27.25 -21.80 -16.16
CA TYR A 56 -25.89 -21.69 -15.64
C TYR A 56 -25.05 -20.67 -16.43
N THR A 57 -25.15 -20.69 -17.75
CA THR A 57 -24.43 -19.74 -18.63
C THR A 57 -24.92 -18.31 -18.42
N GLU A 58 -26.22 -18.11 -18.28
CA GLU A 58 -26.84 -16.81 -18.04
C GLU A 58 -26.44 -16.22 -16.67
N ASN A 59 -26.39 -17.06 -15.63
CA ASN A 59 -25.89 -16.67 -14.32
C ASN A 59 -24.39 -16.32 -14.34
N MET A 60 -23.58 -17.08 -15.08
CA MET A 60 -22.15 -16.84 -15.25
C MET A 60 -21.84 -15.55 -16.01
N ASP A 61 -22.61 -15.22 -17.04
CA ASP A 61 -22.48 -13.96 -17.77
C ASP A 61 -22.87 -12.75 -16.90
N GLY A 62 -23.89 -12.90 -16.04
CA GLY A 62 -24.26 -11.90 -15.04
C GLY A 62 -23.12 -11.65 -14.03
N ALA A 63 -22.57 -12.73 -13.46
CA ALA A 63 -21.45 -12.65 -12.53
C ALA A 63 -20.19 -12.05 -13.19
N ARG A 64 -19.91 -12.41 -14.45
CA ARG A 64 -18.79 -11.86 -15.22
C ARG A 64 -18.92 -10.36 -15.45
N ARG A 65 -20.12 -9.87 -15.76
CA ARG A 65 -20.36 -8.42 -15.92
C ARG A 65 -20.12 -7.68 -14.61
N GLN A 66 -20.66 -8.16 -13.49
CA GLN A 66 -20.43 -7.56 -12.17
C GLN A 66 -18.95 -7.55 -11.78
N MET A 67 -18.22 -8.63 -12.09
CA MET A 67 -16.79 -8.72 -11.79
C MET A 67 -15.97 -7.75 -12.66
N VAL A 68 -16.29 -7.61 -13.94
CA VAL A 68 -15.63 -6.64 -14.84
C VAL A 68 -15.89 -5.20 -14.38
N GLU A 69 -17.09 -4.90 -13.91
CA GLU A 69 -17.47 -3.58 -13.41
C GLU A 69 -16.74 -3.25 -12.10
N GLN A 70 -16.69 -4.19 -11.15
CA GLN A 70 -15.90 -4.06 -9.92
C GLN A 70 -14.40 -3.89 -10.19
N ILE A 71 -13.84 -4.65 -11.15
CA ILE A 71 -12.43 -4.52 -11.54
C ILE A 71 -12.18 -3.15 -12.19
N ARG A 72 -13.12 -2.62 -12.97
CA ARG A 72 -13.00 -1.30 -13.61
C ARG A 72 -13.02 -0.18 -12.57
N GLU A 73 -13.92 -0.25 -11.60
CA GLU A 73 -13.94 0.70 -10.47
C GLU A 73 -12.66 0.61 -9.65
N PHE A 74 -12.24 -0.60 -9.27
CA PHE A 74 -11.02 -0.82 -8.50
C PHE A 74 -9.75 -0.31 -9.20
N ASN A 75 -9.63 -0.54 -10.52
CA ASN A 75 -8.50 -0.05 -11.30
C ASN A 75 -8.49 1.49 -11.42
N THR A 76 -9.67 2.10 -11.46
CA THR A 76 -9.81 3.57 -11.45
C THR A 76 -9.40 4.14 -10.09
N TYR A 77 -9.83 3.54 -8.99
CA TYR A 77 -9.40 3.91 -7.63
C TYR A 77 -7.89 3.77 -7.45
N LEU A 78 -7.28 2.68 -7.93
CA LEU A 78 -5.82 2.48 -7.84
C LEU A 78 -5.03 3.53 -8.62
N HIS A 79 -5.48 3.90 -9.82
CA HIS A 79 -4.78 4.89 -10.63
C HIS A 79 -4.90 6.31 -10.03
N THR A 80 -6.06 6.64 -9.48
CA THR A 80 -6.30 7.90 -8.76
C THR A 80 -5.45 7.97 -7.49
N VAL A 81 -5.51 6.95 -6.63
CA VAL A 81 -4.76 6.91 -5.36
C VAL A 81 -3.25 6.94 -5.59
N LYS A 82 -2.72 6.22 -6.59
CA LYS A 82 -1.29 6.23 -6.91
C LYS A 82 -0.80 7.59 -7.39
N SER A 83 -1.58 8.27 -8.23
CA SER A 83 -1.20 9.57 -8.79
C SER A 83 -1.30 10.72 -7.77
N GLU A 84 -2.27 10.67 -6.87
CA GLU A 84 -2.45 11.68 -5.83
C GLU A 84 -1.46 11.49 -4.67
N ASN A 85 -1.22 10.26 -4.21
CA ASN A 85 -0.20 10.01 -3.19
C ASN A 85 1.20 10.41 -3.66
N GLN A 86 1.54 10.22 -4.94
CA GLN A 86 2.86 10.61 -5.45
C GLN A 86 3.05 12.13 -5.52
N LYS A 87 1.98 12.90 -5.80
CA LYS A 87 2.02 14.36 -5.80
C LYS A 87 2.08 14.93 -4.38
N ILE A 88 1.25 14.42 -3.48
CA ILE A 88 1.22 14.83 -2.07
C ILE A 88 2.57 14.49 -1.41
N PHE A 89 3.07 13.28 -1.60
CA PHE A 89 4.36 12.86 -1.05
C PHE A 89 5.51 13.73 -1.54
N ARG A 90 5.56 14.07 -2.84
CA ARG A 90 6.60 14.97 -3.36
C ARG A 90 6.50 16.36 -2.72
N ILE A 91 5.32 16.97 -2.70
CA ILE A 91 5.16 18.33 -2.16
C ILE A 91 5.51 18.37 -0.66
N THR A 92 5.07 17.39 0.12
CA THR A 92 5.35 17.31 1.57
C THR A 92 6.83 17.03 1.86
N VAL A 93 7.48 16.17 1.06
CA VAL A 93 8.92 15.89 1.24
C VAL A 93 9.77 17.10 0.82
N PHE A 94 9.41 17.80 -0.25
CA PHE A 94 10.12 19.02 -0.65
C PHE A 94 9.96 20.14 0.37
N SER A 95 8.76 20.35 0.92
CA SER A 95 8.55 21.40 1.92
C SER A 95 9.32 21.15 3.21
N THR A 96 9.34 19.90 3.69
CA THR A 96 10.12 19.50 4.88
C THR A 96 11.63 19.56 4.63
N ALA A 97 12.10 19.20 3.44
CA ALA A 97 13.51 19.34 3.08
C ALA A 97 13.97 20.82 3.06
N ILE A 98 13.14 21.71 2.53
CA ILE A 98 13.44 23.15 2.49
C ILE A 98 13.50 23.74 3.89
N THR A 99 12.58 23.40 4.78
CA THR A 99 12.59 23.91 6.17
C THR A 99 13.76 23.38 6.98
N LEU A 100 14.16 22.11 6.78
CA LEU A 100 15.37 21.56 7.39
C LEU A 100 16.64 22.27 6.88
N ALA A 101 16.73 22.51 5.56
CA ALA A 101 17.87 23.20 4.97
C ALA A 101 18.02 24.64 5.51
N THR A 102 16.92 25.39 5.61
CA THR A 102 16.97 26.76 6.16
C THR A 102 17.35 26.79 7.63
N LEU A 103 16.87 25.83 8.44
CA LEU A 103 17.28 25.71 9.85
C LEU A 103 18.78 25.43 10.00
N VAL A 104 19.33 24.52 9.20
CA VAL A 104 20.77 24.19 9.24
C VAL A 104 21.61 25.40 8.83
N ILE A 105 21.27 26.06 7.71
CA ILE A 105 21.98 27.25 7.23
C ILE A 105 21.89 28.38 8.26
N GLY A 106 20.71 28.64 8.81
CA GLY A 106 20.51 29.65 9.85
C GLY A 106 21.31 29.35 11.12
N GLY A 107 21.31 28.10 11.58
CA GLY A 107 22.11 27.68 12.74
C GLY A 107 23.61 27.87 12.53
N ILE A 108 24.12 27.51 11.36
CA ILE A 108 25.53 27.73 11.00
C ILE A 108 25.85 29.23 10.98
N ALA A 109 25.03 30.05 10.33
CA ALA A 109 25.24 31.50 10.24
C ALA A 109 25.26 32.17 11.62
N LEU A 110 24.33 31.79 12.51
CA LEU A 110 24.29 32.28 13.89
C LEU A 110 25.53 31.84 14.67
N ALA A 111 25.95 30.58 14.55
CA ALA A 111 27.16 30.08 15.21
C ALA A 111 28.40 30.88 14.80
N PHE A 112 28.57 31.14 13.50
CA PHE A 112 29.66 31.99 13.01
C PHE A 112 29.58 33.42 13.52
N PHE A 113 28.41 34.05 13.41
CA PHE A 113 28.20 35.44 13.86
C PHE A 113 28.51 35.62 15.35
N TYR A 114 27.97 34.74 16.20
CA TYR A 114 28.21 34.82 17.64
C TYR A 114 29.61 34.36 18.03
N SER A 115 30.23 33.41 17.33
CA SER A 115 31.63 33.03 17.59
C SER A 115 32.59 34.21 17.40
N GLY A 116 32.34 35.06 16.40
CA GLY A 116 33.13 36.28 16.16
C GLY A 116 32.94 37.31 17.28
N ILE A 117 31.69 37.55 17.69
CA ILE A 117 31.37 38.49 18.79
C ILE A 117 31.93 38.01 20.13
N ILE A 118 31.77 36.71 20.44
CA ILE A 118 32.27 36.12 21.69
C ILE A 118 33.80 36.19 21.72
N SER A 119 34.47 35.97 20.59
CA SER A 119 35.94 36.09 20.52
C SER A 119 36.42 37.52 20.78
N GLN A 120 35.71 38.53 20.29
CA GLN A 120 36.02 39.94 20.58
C GLN A 120 35.77 40.29 22.05
N LYS A 121 34.62 39.89 22.60
CA LYS A 121 34.29 40.11 24.03
C LYS A 121 35.26 39.40 24.98
N LYS A 122 35.76 38.22 24.59
CA LYS A 122 36.76 37.48 25.36
C LYS A 122 38.12 38.18 25.36
N LEU A 123 38.49 38.84 24.26
CA LEU A 123 39.73 39.63 24.18
C LEU A 123 39.65 40.89 25.08
N GLU A 124 38.52 41.59 25.07
CA GLU A 124 38.28 42.75 25.95
C GLU A 124 38.27 42.36 27.43
N ALA A 125 37.61 41.25 27.78
CA ALA A 125 37.57 40.76 29.14
C ALA A 125 38.94 40.26 29.64
N ASP A 126 39.74 39.60 28.78
CA ASP A 126 41.10 39.17 29.13
C ASP A 126 42.05 40.37 29.27
N MET A 127 41.86 41.44 28.48
CA MET A 127 42.63 42.68 28.62
C MET A 127 42.26 43.44 29.90
N LEU A 128 40.97 43.54 30.23
CA LEU A 128 40.51 44.12 31.49
C LEU A 128 40.99 43.35 32.71
N ASN A 129 41.00 42.01 32.64
CA ASN A 129 41.48 41.18 33.75
C ASN A 129 43.01 41.28 33.91
N LYS A 130 43.77 41.44 32.81
CA LYS A 130 45.20 41.74 32.85
C LYS A 130 45.51 43.14 33.40
N ILE A 131 44.69 44.15 33.08
CA ILE A 131 44.81 45.50 33.66
C ILE A 131 44.43 45.50 35.13
N ASN A 132 43.44 44.71 35.56
CA ASN A 132 43.06 44.59 36.97
C ASN A 132 44.10 43.78 37.78
N ASN A 133 44.73 42.78 37.17
CA ASN A 133 45.82 42.00 37.77
C ASN A 133 47.16 42.75 37.76
N ALA A 134 47.37 43.70 36.86
CA ALA A 134 48.41 44.69 37.00
C ALA A 134 47.89 45.71 38.02
N ASP A 135 48.26 45.54 39.29
CA ASP A 135 47.82 46.32 40.47
C ASP A 135 48.12 47.84 40.31
N ILE A 136 47.38 48.49 39.40
CA ILE A 136 47.50 49.88 38.96
C ILE A 136 46.33 50.63 39.58
N VAL A 137 46.63 51.45 40.58
CA VAL A 137 45.66 52.19 41.38
C VAL A 137 45.88 53.70 41.23
N ARG A 138 44.83 54.48 41.45
CA ARG A 138 44.92 55.95 41.42
C ARG A 138 45.51 56.45 42.74
N CYS A 139 46.66 57.12 42.68
CA CYS A 139 47.28 57.81 43.81
C CYS A 139 47.09 59.33 43.63
N GLY A 140 45.92 59.85 44.03
CA GLY A 140 45.60 61.28 43.82
C GLY A 140 45.61 61.66 42.34
N ASP A 141 46.43 62.66 41.97
CA ASP A 141 46.55 63.17 40.58
C ASP A 141 47.48 62.34 39.67
N SER A 142 47.95 61.18 40.14
CA SER A 142 48.91 60.35 39.42
C SER A 142 48.53 58.86 39.40
N LEU A 143 48.98 58.14 38.37
CA LEU A 143 48.76 56.69 38.25
C LEU A 143 49.95 55.93 38.86
N CYS A 144 49.64 55.03 39.80
CA CYS A 144 50.63 54.19 40.48
C CYS A 144 50.47 52.73 40.10
N ALA A 145 51.56 51.97 40.11
CA ALA A 145 51.50 50.50 40.15
C ALA A 145 52.22 49.95 41.38
N LYS A 146 51.74 48.82 41.89
CA LYS A 146 52.40 48.10 42.99
C LYS A 146 53.65 47.41 42.48
N THR A 147 54.81 47.78 43.02
CA THR A 147 56.09 47.14 42.66
C THR A 147 56.61 46.44 43.89
N GLY A 148 56.81 45.12 43.83
CA GLY A 148 57.18 44.29 44.98
C GLY A 148 58.53 44.60 45.65
N LYS A 149 59.25 45.66 45.26
CA LYS A 149 60.52 46.09 45.87
C LYS A 149 60.59 47.61 46.06
N ALA A 150 60.36 48.01 47.32
CA ALA A 150 60.86 49.19 48.05
C ALA A 150 60.49 50.63 47.61
N GLY A 151 59.83 51.33 48.58
CA GLY A 151 59.58 52.77 48.69
C GLY A 151 58.21 53.04 49.33
N ASN A 152 58.14 53.82 50.42
CA ASN A 152 56.99 54.01 51.34
C ASN A 152 55.59 53.71 50.74
N ASN A 153 54.94 52.65 51.27
CA ASN A 153 53.64 52.08 50.89
C ASN A 153 53.54 51.20 49.63
N GLY A 154 54.64 50.84 48.96
CA GLY A 154 54.67 49.72 47.99
C GLY A 154 54.13 50.04 46.58
N TYR A 155 53.76 51.29 46.34
CA TYR A 155 53.29 51.79 45.05
C TYR A 155 54.30 52.80 44.47
N ARG A 156 54.59 52.72 43.17
CA ARG A 156 55.41 53.71 42.44
C ARG A 156 54.57 54.43 41.39
N VAL A 157 54.72 55.75 41.32
CA VAL A 157 54.09 56.60 40.30
C VAL A 157 54.75 56.33 38.95
N ILE A 158 53.96 55.94 37.95
CA ILE A 158 54.42 55.64 36.59
C ILE A 158 54.19 56.85 35.67
N GLN A 159 53.18 57.67 35.95
CA GLN A 159 52.86 58.81 35.12
C GLN A 159 52.21 59.93 35.95
N GLN A 160 52.82 61.12 35.93
CA GLN A 160 52.16 62.35 36.35
C GLN A 160 51.36 62.88 35.16
N ARG A 161 50.08 63.22 35.39
CA ARG A 161 49.38 64.07 34.42
C ARG A 161 49.99 65.46 34.50
N PHE A 162 50.41 66.00 33.37
CA PHE A 162 50.52 67.44 33.24
C PHE A 162 49.12 68.02 33.51
N SER A 163 48.97 68.65 34.67
CA SER A 163 47.84 69.51 34.95
C SER A 163 48.16 70.83 34.28
N ASP A 164 47.66 71.03 33.06
CA ASP A 164 47.56 72.38 32.51
C ASP A 164 46.71 73.20 33.48
N LYS A 165 47.34 74.17 34.12
CA LYS A 165 46.70 75.35 34.69
C LYS A 165 46.66 76.42 33.62
#